data_AF-A0A1F2WIH7-F1
#
_entry.id   AF-A0A1F2WIH7-F1
#
_cell.length_a   1.000
_cell.length_b   1.000
_cell.length_c   1.000
_cell.angle_alpha   90.00
_cell.angle_beta   90.00
_cell.angle_gamma   90.00
#
_symmetry.space_group_name_H-M   'P 1'
#
loop_
_entity.id
_entity.type
_entity.pdbx_description
1 polymer ?
#
loop_
_entity_poly.entity_id
_entity_poly.type
_entity_poly.pdbx_seq_one_letter_code
_entity_poly.pdbx_strand_id
1 'polypeptide(L)'
;MKICPSCYAVNNGQKWDFDEKAREKLMKGNGWEKHLCPGCERVARGQVDGVVHLRGDFLDTHKEEAKNLIRSVAKKKLHKNIAARIYHIEEKNGEMVIETTDRVLAERLGKEFEKAFSGHLDIKWQHDSDFARVYWTRD
;
A
#
# COMPACT_ATOMS: atom_id res chain seq x y z
N MET A 1 -9.95 17.69 16.53
CA MET A 1 -9.68 17.20 15.15
C MET A 1 -8.20 16.85 15.05
N LYS A 2 -7.79 15.92 14.18
CA LYS A 2 -6.41 15.40 14.19
C LYS A 2 -5.75 15.52 12.81
N ILE A 3 -4.43 15.71 12.78
CA ILE A 3 -3.61 15.70 11.57
C ILE A 3 -2.48 14.69 11.74
N CYS A 4 -2.27 13.84 10.74
CA CYS A 4 -1.16 12.92 10.68
C CYS A 4 0.14 13.67 10.38
N PRO A 5 1.14 13.67 11.28
CA PRO A 5 2.40 14.38 11.04
C PRO A 5 3.24 13.73 9.94
N SER A 6 2.98 12.46 9.60
CA SER A 6 3.75 11.72 8.57
C SER A 6 3.20 11.90 7.16
N CYS A 7 1.87 11.83 6.98
CA CYS A 7 1.26 11.86 5.65
C CYS A 7 0.23 12.99 5.47
N TYR A 8 0.06 13.87 6.46
CA TYR A 8 -0.86 15.01 6.43
C TYR A 8 -2.34 14.68 6.23
N ALA A 9 -2.72 13.41 6.38
CA ALA A 9 -4.12 13.03 6.43
C ALA A 9 -4.81 13.68 7.62
N VAL A 10 -6.10 13.96 7.47
CA VAL A 10 -6.89 14.66 8.48
C VAL A 10 -8.03 13.80 8.97
N ASN A 11 -8.37 13.95 10.25
CA ASN A 11 -9.56 13.37 10.86
C ASN A 11 -10.46 14.48 11.41
N ASN A 12 -11.65 14.58 10.82
CA ASN A 12 -12.66 15.57 11.16
C ASN A 12 -13.71 15.06 12.17
N GLY A 13 -13.50 13.90 12.79
CA GLY A 13 -14.40 13.30 13.78
C GLY A 13 -15.09 12.01 13.33
N GLN A 14 -15.07 11.67 12.03
CA GLN A 14 -15.68 10.43 11.53
C GLN A 14 -14.68 9.46 10.91
N LYS A 15 -13.84 9.95 9.99
CA LYS A 15 -12.86 9.13 9.28
C LYS A 15 -11.58 9.92 8.99
N TRP A 16 -10.54 9.19 8.63
CA TRP A 16 -9.28 9.74 8.12
C TRP A 16 -9.32 9.83 6.60
N ASP A 17 -8.89 10.96 6.03
CA ASP A 17 -8.84 11.19 4.57
C ASP A 17 -7.75 12.21 4.19
N PHE A 18 -7.51 12.39 2.89
CA PHE A 18 -6.64 13.43 2.31
C PHE A 18 -7.47 14.61 1.78
N ASP A 19 -8.34 15.17 2.62
CA ASP A 19 -9.08 16.39 2.28
C ASP A 19 -8.20 17.62 2.51
N GLU A 20 -7.67 18.17 1.41
CA GLU A 20 -6.81 19.35 1.42
C GLU A 20 -7.52 20.60 1.96
N LYS A 21 -8.79 20.80 1.62
CA LYS A 21 -9.56 21.96 2.10
C LYS A 21 -9.80 21.87 3.60
N ALA A 22 -10.15 20.67 4.10
CA ALA A 22 -10.28 20.43 5.52
C ALA A 22 -8.94 20.63 6.24
N ARG A 23 -7.84 20.13 5.68
CA ARG A 23 -6.49 20.33 6.21
C ARG A 23 -6.11 21.79 6.31
N GLU A 24 -6.29 22.57 5.24
CA GLU A 24 -6.00 24.00 5.24
C GLU A 24 -6.82 24.75 6.29
N LYS A 25 -8.13 24.46 6.39
CA LYS A 25 -9.00 25.06 7.40
C LYS A 25 -8.54 24.70 8.81
N LEU A 26 -8.16 23.45 9.05
CA LEU A 26 -7.65 22.98 10.33
C LEU A 26 -6.34 23.69 10.71
N MET A 27 -5.39 23.78 9.77
CA MET A 27 -4.08 24.40 10.03
C MET A 27 -4.16 25.91 10.29
N LYS A 28 -5.17 26.61 9.75
CA LYS A 28 -5.43 28.03 10.01
C LYS A 28 -6.09 28.28 11.37
N GLY A 29 -6.72 27.27 11.96
CA GLY A 29 -7.39 27.38 13.25
C GLY A 29 -6.52 26.88 14.41
N ASN A 30 -7.01 27.12 15.62
CA ASN A 30 -6.48 26.52 16.85
C ASN A 30 -7.31 25.27 17.20
N GLY A 31 -6.74 24.31 17.94
CA GLY A 31 -7.49 23.14 18.45
C GLY A 31 -7.41 21.85 17.61
N TRP A 32 -6.36 21.69 16.82
CA TRP A 32 -6.01 20.40 16.22
C TRP A 32 -4.80 19.77 16.92
N GLU A 33 -4.72 18.44 16.86
CA GLU A 33 -3.64 17.67 17.48
C GLU A 33 -2.88 16.83 16.44
N LYS A 34 -1.59 16.60 16.69
CA LYS A 34 -0.77 15.66 15.92
C LYS A 34 -1.09 14.24 16.37
N HIS A 35 -1.49 13.38 15.43
CA HIS A 35 -1.76 11.97 15.71
C HIS A 35 -1.54 11.14 14.47
N LEU A 36 -0.85 10.01 14.56
CA LEU A 36 -0.65 9.15 13.39
C LEU A 36 -1.99 8.61 12.86
N CYS A 37 -2.17 8.62 11.55
CA CYS A 37 -3.30 7.93 10.94
C CYS A 37 -3.09 6.40 11.03
N PRO A 38 -4.15 5.59 10.91
CA PRO A 38 -4.06 4.13 11.02
C PRO A 38 -2.98 3.50 10.13
N GLY A 39 -2.81 3.98 8.90
CA GLY A 39 -1.76 3.45 8.01
C GLY A 39 -0.35 3.80 8.46
N CYS A 40 -0.12 5.04 8.89
CA CYS A 40 1.20 5.45 9.39
C CYS A 40 1.54 4.77 10.73
N GLU A 41 0.53 4.48 11.56
CA GLU A 41 0.71 3.71 12.78
C GLU A 41 1.11 2.25 12.49
N ARG A 42 0.45 1.59 11.53
CA ARG A 42 0.83 0.23 11.09
C ARG A 42 2.27 0.18 10.57
N VAL A 43 2.65 1.14 9.74
CA VAL A 43 4.03 1.27 9.24
C VAL A 43 5.01 1.49 10.38
N ALA A 44 4.71 2.39 11.32
CA ALA A 44 5.59 2.65 12.47
C ALA A 44 5.78 1.42 13.38
N ARG A 45 4.79 0.51 13.42
CA ARG A 45 4.84 -0.74 14.19
C ARG A 45 5.43 -1.92 13.40
N GLY A 46 5.75 -1.76 12.12
CA GLY A 46 6.21 -2.87 11.27
C GLY A 46 5.15 -3.93 11.00
N GLN A 47 3.86 -3.56 11.03
CA GLN A 47 2.77 -4.52 10.79
C GLN A 47 2.65 -4.86 9.30
N VAL A 48 2.97 -6.10 8.94
CA VAL A 48 2.83 -6.64 7.59
C VAL A 48 1.67 -7.63 7.56
N ASP A 49 0.66 -7.31 6.74
CA ASP A 49 -0.56 -8.10 6.53
C ASP A 49 -0.62 -8.68 5.09
N GLY A 50 0.44 -8.49 4.30
CA GLY A 50 0.55 -9.12 2.99
C GLY A 50 1.92 -8.98 2.36
N VAL A 51 2.30 -9.96 1.54
CA VAL A 51 3.58 -9.97 0.81
C VAL A 51 3.33 -10.36 -0.64
N VAL A 52 3.92 -9.61 -1.56
CA VAL A 52 3.85 -9.85 -3.01
C VAL A 52 5.25 -10.14 -3.53
N HIS A 53 5.41 -11.29 -4.17
CA HIS A 53 6.62 -11.70 -4.86
C HIS A 53 6.39 -11.56 -6.36
N LEU A 54 7.20 -10.73 -7.02
CA LEU A 54 7.19 -10.56 -8.47
C LEU A 54 8.51 -11.11 -9.02
N ARG A 55 8.45 -12.05 -9.97
CA ARG A 55 9.62 -12.76 -10.51
C ARG A 55 9.55 -12.96 -12.02
N GLY A 56 10.70 -13.31 -12.61
CA GLY A 56 10.86 -13.73 -14.00
C GLY A 56 11.56 -12.67 -14.87
N ASP A 57 12.06 -13.10 -16.02
CA ASP A 57 12.92 -12.31 -16.92
C ASP A 57 12.23 -11.03 -17.44
N PHE A 58 10.89 -10.99 -17.40
CA PHE A 58 10.10 -9.80 -17.65
C PHE A 58 10.58 -8.59 -16.84
N LEU A 59 10.97 -8.78 -15.57
CA LEU A 59 11.39 -7.68 -14.70
C LEU A 59 12.73 -7.06 -15.08
N ASP A 60 13.57 -7.76 -15.84
CA ASP A 60 14.86 -7.24 -16.28
C ASP A 60 14.71 -6.08 -17.27
N THR A 61 13.62 -6.08 -18.04
CA THR A 61 13.33 -5.06 -19.05
C THR A 61 12.19 -4.11 -18.66
N HIS A 62 11.25 -4.55 -17.82
CA HIS A 62 10.02 -3.78 -17.50
C HIS A 62 9.93 -3.30 -16.04
N LYS A 63 11.08 -3.12 -15.40
CA LYS A 63 11.17 -2.79 -13.98
C LYS A 63 10.48 -1.48 -13.61
N GLU A 64 10.64 -0.44 -14.43
CA GLU A 64 10.04 0.86 -14.15
C GLU A 64 8.53 0.87 -14.39
N GLU A 65 8.02 0.16 -15.39
CA GLU A 65 6.57 -0.05 -15.58
C GLU A 65 5.97 -0.79 -14.37
N ALA A 66 6.66 -1.83 -13.87
CA ALA A 66 6.24 -2.56 -12.68
C ALA A 66 6.15 -1.62 -11.46
N LYS A 67 7.18 -0.82 -11.19
CA LYS A 67 7.17 0.18 -10.10
C LYS A 67 6.05 1.20 -10.23
N ASN A 68 5.80 1.66 -11.46
CA ASN A 68 4.73 2.62 -11.73
C ASN A 68 3.35 2.01 -11.48
N LEU A 69 3.14 0.75 -11.84
CA LEU A 69 1.91 0.03 -11.52
C LEU A 69 1.74 -0.12 -10.00
N ILE A 70 2.79 -0.53 -9.28
CA ILE A 70 2.78 -0.67 -7.81
C ILE A 70 2.35 0.64 -7.14
N ARG A 71 2.99 1.76 -7.50
CA ARG A 71 2.68 3.09 -6.95
C ARG A 71 1.25 3.50 -7.27
N SER A 72 0.78 3.25 -8.49
CA SER A 72 -0.59 3.58 -8.92
C SER A 72 -1.65 2.81 -8.14
N VAL A 73 -1.46 1.48 -7.98
CA VAL A 73 -2.37 0.61 -7.22
C VAL A 73 -2.38 1.00 -5.75
N ALA A 74 -1.20 1.19 -5.14
CA ALA A 74 -1.09 1.61 -3.75
C ALA A 74 -1.75 2.96 -3.49
N LYS A 75 -1.53 3.97 -4.36
CA LYS A 75 -2.17 5.28 -4.25
C LYS A 75 -3.69 5.17 -4.35
N LYS A 76 -4.23 4.41 -5.32
CA LYS A 76 -5.67 4.21 -5.47
C LYS A 76 -6.29 3.52 -4.25
N LYS A 77 -5.61 2.51 -3.69
CA LYS A 77 -6.07 1.80 -2.50
C LYS A 77 -5.99 2.69 -1.26
N LEU A 78 -4.94 3.48 -1.12
CA LEU A 78 -4.74 4.45 -0.05
C LEU A 78 -5.93 5.43 0.07
N HIS A 79 -6.37 6.01 -1.05
CA HIS A 79 -7.53 6.91 -1.03
C HIS A 79 -8.85 6.24 -0.60
N LYS A 80 -8.94 4.90 -0.70
CA LYS A 80 -10.13 4.14 -0.27
C LYS A 80 -10.00 3.58 1.16
N ASN A 81 -8.78 3.19 1.54
CA ASN A 81 -8.45 2.65 2.86
C ASN A 81 -7.15 3.29 3.33
N ILE A 82 -7.25 4.22 4.27
CA ILE A 82 -6.06 4.87 4.80
C ILE A 82 -5.15 3.93 5.59
N ALA A 83 -5.61 2.75 5.99
CA ALA A 83 -4.76 1.77 6.67
C ALA A 83 -3.88 0.97 5.69
N ALA A 84 -4.20 0.99 4.39
CA ALA A 84 -3.42 0.30 3.37
C ALA A 84 -2.18 1.12 2.99
N ARG A 85 -1.00 0.58 3.31
CA ARG A 85 0.32 1.11 2.95
C ARG A 85 1.16 0.01 2.32
N ILE A 86 2.05 0.43 1.44
CA ILE A 86 3.28 -0.32 1.21
C ILE A 86 4.19 -0.03 2.40
N TYR A 87 4.59 -1.08 3.09
CA TYR A 87 5.54 -1.01 4.20
C TYR A 87 6.97 -0.95 3.65
N HIS A 88 7.30 -1.87 2.74
CA HIS A 88 8.63 -1.99 2.17
C HIS A 88 8.57 -2.53 0.73
N ILE A 89 9.57 -2.16 -0.08
CA ILE A 89 9.84 -2.76 -1.39
C ILE A 89 11.33 -3.11 -1.41
N GLU A 90 11.63 -4.38 -1.60
CA GLU A 90 12.99 -4.89 -1.78
C GLU A 90 13.17 -5.40 -3.22
N GLU A 91 14.34 -5.15 -3.79
CA GLU A 91 14.73 -5.61 -5.13
C GLU A 91 16.02 -6.40 -5.01
N LYS A 92 15.98 -7.69 -5.32
CA LYS A 92 17.14 -8.56 -5.20
C LYS A 92 17.06 -9.75 -6.16
N ASN A 93 18.17 -10.07 -6.82
CA ASN A 93 18.32 -11.27 -7.66
C ASN A 93 17.19 -11.48 -8.70
N GLY A 94 16.78 -10.42 -9.41
CA GLY A 94 15.69 -10.51 -10.41
C GLY A 94 14.29 -10.65 -9.81
N GLU A 95 14.14 -10.51 -8.49
CA GLU A 95 12.87 -10.51 -7.78
C GLU A 95 12.59 -9.13 -7.17
N MET A 96 11.31 -8.76 -7.17
CA MET A 96 10.80 -7.63 -6.38
C MET A 96 9.82 -8.15 -5.33
N VAL A 97 10.11 -7.85 -4.06
CA VAL A 97 9.27 -8.22 -2.91
C VAL A 97 8.62 -6.97 -2.35
N ILE A 98 7.29 -6.98 -2.23
CA ILE A 98 6.51 -5.86 -1.69
C ILE A 98 5.79 -6.32 -0.43
N GLU A 99 6.08 -5.68 0.69
CA GLU A 99 5.39 -5.88 1.96
C GLU A 99 4.30 -4.82 2.13
N THR A 100 3.09 -5.23 2.48
CA THR A 100 1.93 -4.34 2.64
C THR A 100 1.33 -4.46 4.03
N THR A 101 0.77 -3.37 4.53
CA THR A 101 0.04 -3.32 5.81
C THR A 101 -1.45 -3.65 5.67
N ASP A 102 -1.84 -4.26 4.54
CA ASP A 102 -3.22 -4.58 4.17
C ASP A 102 -3.20 -5.75 3.19
N ARG A 103 -3.86 -6.85 3.58
CA ARG A 103 -4.01 -8.06 2.77
C ARG A 103 -4.59 -7.78 1.39
N VAL A 104 -5.64 -6.96 1.34
CA VAL A 104 -6.36 -6.66 0.10
C VAL A 104 -5.49 -5.83 -0.86
N LEU A 105 -4.57 -5.01 -0.35
CA LEU A 105 -3.58 -4.31 -1.17
C LEU A 105 -2.62 -5.31 -1.83
N ALA A 106 -2.12 -6.32 -1.11
CA ALA A 106 -1.27 -7.36 -1.69
C ALA A 106 -2.00 -8.11 -2.81
N GLU A 107 -3.23 -8.57 -2.55
CA GLU A 107 -4.06 -9.23 -3.58
C GLU A 107 -4.31 -8.35 -4.79
N ARG A 108 -4.58 -7.06 -4.57
CA ARG A 108 -4.86 -6.13 -5.65
C ARG A 108 -3.63 -5.88 -6.51
N LEU A 109 -2.44 -5.82 -5.91
CA LEU A 109 -1.19 -5.75 -6.66
C LEU A 109 -1.07 -6.95 -7.60
N GLY A 110 -1.17 -8.19 -7.09
CA GLY A 110 -1.08 -9.39 -7.93
C GLY A 110 -2.08 -9.40 -9.10
N LYS A 111 -3.37 -9.11 -8.81
CA LYS A 111 -4.43 -9.07 -9.83
C LYS A 111 -4.20 -7.99 -10.90
N GLU A 112 -3.68 -6.82 -10.52
CA GLU A 112 -3.37 -5.77 -11.49
C GLU A 112 -2.11 -6.09 -12.30
N PHE A 113 -1.14 -6.81 -11.74
CA PHE A 113 0.01 -7.32 -12.49
C PHE A 113 -0.40 -8.36 -13.55
N GLU A 114 -1.17 -9.37 -13.16
CA GLU A 114 -1.71 -10.36 -14.10
C GLU A 114 -2.51 -9.69 -15.22
N LYS A 115 -3.35 -8.71 -14.87
CA LYS A 115 -4.14 -7.96 -15.85
C LYS A 115 -3.29 -7.10 -16.79
N ALA A 116 -2.28 -6.39 -16.26
CA ALA A 116 -1.50 -5.43 -17.04
C ALA A 116 -0.40 -6.10 -17.88
N PHE A 117 0.15 -7.20 -17.38
CA PHE A 117 1.35 -7.82 -17.91
C PHE A 117 1.20 -9.32 -18.20
N SER A 118 0.00 -9.89 -18.13
CA SER A 118 -0.20 -11.34 -18.24
C SER A 118 0.61 -12.10 -17.18
N GLY A 119 1.03 -13.34 -17.42
CA GLY A 119 1.82 -14.14 -16.48
C GLY A 119 0.95 -15.02 -15.58
N HIS A 120 1.60 -15.72 -14.66
CA HIS A 120 0.94 -16.63 -13.73
C HIS A 120 0.81 -15.98 -12.35
N LEU A 121 -0.42 -15.94 -11.82
CA LEU A 121 -0.74 -15.42 -10.49
C LEU A 121 -1.18 -16.56 -9.56
N ASP A 122 -0.54 -16.64 -8.40
CA ASP A 122 -0.96 -17.49 -7.28
C ASP A 122 -1.15 -16.63 -6.02
N ILE A 123 -2.27 -16.83 -5.34
CA ILE A 123 -2.61 -16.12 -4.10
C ILE A 123 -2.90 -17.15 -3.01
N LYS A 124 -2.11 -17.09 -1.93
CA LYS A 124 -2.26 -17.94 -0.75
C LYS A 124 -2.76 -17.12 0.42
N TRP A 125 -3.91 -17.52 0.95
CA TRP A 125 -4.48 -16.94 2.16
C TRP A 125 -4.14 -17.79 3.37
N GLN A 126 -3.83 -17.15 4.49
CA GLN A 126 -3.68 -17.85 5.76
C GLN A 126 -5.00 -17.78 6.51
N HIS A 127 -5.69 -18.91 6.68
CA HIS A 127 -7.07 -18.93 7.21
C HIS A 127 -7.21 -18.35 8.62
N ASP A 128 -6.17 -18.44 9.45
CA ASP A 128 -6.19 -17.99 10.85
C ASP A 128 -5.65 -16.57 11.06
N SER A 129 -5.37 -15.83 9.97
CA SER A 129 -4.86 -14.46 10.05
C SER A 129 -5.34 -13.61 8.87
N ASP A 130 -5.44 -12.29 9.02
CA ASP A 130 -5.74 -11.39 7.89
C ASP A 130 -4.48 -11.16 7.02
N PHE A 131 -3.87 -12.25 6.53
CA PHE A 131 -2.63 -12.24 5.76
C PHE A 131 -2.78 -12.91 4.39
N ALA A 132 -2.15 -12.34 3.35
CA ALA A 132 -2.02 -12.97 2.04
C ALA A 132 -0.58 -12.96 1.54
N ARG A 133 -0.19 -14.08 0.93
CA ARG A 133 1.04 -14.18 0.15
C ARG A 133 0.69 -14.32 -1.32
N VAL A 134 1.23 -13.43 -2.13
CA VAL A 134 0.95 -13.33 -3.56
C VAL A 134 2.23 -13.62 -4.32
N TYR A 135 2.13 -14.45 -5.35
CA TYR A 135 3.20 -14.75 -6.26
C TYR A 135 2.75 -14.43 -7.68
N TRP A 136 3.53 -13.65 -8.38
CA TRP A 136 3.35 -13.40 -9.80
C TRP A 136 4.65 -13.69 -10.54
N THR A 137 4.56 -14.40 -11.65
CA THR A 137 5.74 -14.76 -12.45
C THR A 137 5.46 -14.64 -13.94
N ARG A 138 6.44 -14.12 -14.67
CA ARG A 138 6.45 -14.07 -16.13
C ARG A 138 7.88 -14.06 -16.67
N ASP A 139 8.14 -14.98 -17.58
CA ASP A 139 9.37 -15.04 -18.38
C ASP A 139 9.15 -14.41 -19.77
#